data_AF-A0A937HT52-F1
#
_entry.id   AF-A0A937HT52-F1
#
_cell.length_a   1.000
_cell.length_b   1.000
_cell.length_c   1.000
_cell.angle_alpha   90.00
_cell.angle_beta   90.00
_cell.angle_gamma   90.00
#
_symmetry.space_group_name_H-M   'P 1'
#
loop_
_entity.id
_entity.type
_entity.pdbx_description
1 polymer ?
#
loop_
_entity_poly.entity_id
_entity_poly.type
_entity_poly.pdbx_seq_one_letter_code
_entity_poly.pdbx_strand_id
1 'polypeptide(L)' 'MLKLEQLAAVVVAAGLAIVSYWLFFSWAGGGGYERRLPAREQAVLGKLKAPLLP' A
#
# COMPACT_ATOMS: atom_id res chain seq x y z
N MET A 1 28.77 3.49 -29.30
CA MET A 1 29.11 2.45 -28.30
C MET A 1 28.20 2.46 -27.05
N LEU A 2 27.15 3.31 -26.96
CA LEU A 2 26.39 3.56 -25.73
C LEU A 2 25.03 2.83 -25.60
N LYS A 3 24.65 1.99 -26.57
CA LYS A 3 23.29 1.42 -26.63
C LYS A 3 23.02 0.42 -25.50
N LEU A 4 24.01 -0.38 -25.13
CA LEU A 4 23.86 -1.37 -24.06
C LEU A 4 23.89 -0.73 -22.67
N GLU A 5 24.78 0.24 -22.44
CA GLU A 5 24.88 0.93 -21.15
C GLU A 5 23.61 1.73 -20.83
N GLN A 6 23.05 2.40 -21.83
CA GLN A 6 21.81 3.15 -21.68
C GLN A 6 20.61 2.20 -21.49
N LEU A 7 20.57 1.06 -22.18
CA LEU A 7 19.56 0.03 -21.95
C LEU A 7 19.67 -0.56 -20.55
N ALA A 8 20.88 -0.87 -20.09
CA ALA A 8 21.13 -1.36 -18.75
C ALA A 8 20.72 -0.33 -17.69
N ALA A 9 21.04 0.95 -17.89
CA ALA A 9 20.61 2.03 -17.00
C ALA A 9 19.07 2.14 -16.91
N VAL A 10 18.37 2.01 -18.05
CA VAL A 10 16.90 2.01 -18.09
C VAL A 10 16.32 0.80 -17.38
N VAL A 11 16.88 -0.40 -17.59
CA VAL A 11 16.43 -1.64 -16.94
C VAL A 11 16.65 -1.57 -15.43
N VAL A 12 17.82 -1.09 -14.99
CA VAL A 12 18.12 -0.91 -13.56
C VAL A 12 17.19 0.13 -12.94
N ALA A 13 16.98 1.27 -13.58
CA ALA A 13 16.09 2.31 -13.09
C ALA A 13 14.64 1.84 -13.00
N ALA A 14 14.14 1.17 -14.05
CA ALA A 14 12.79 0.62 -14.08
C ALA A 14 12.62 -0.49 -13.03
N GLY A 15 13.59 -1.40 -12.92
CA GLY A 15 13.58 -2.48 -11.94
C GLY A 15 13.59 -1.94 -10.51
N LEU A 16 14.49 -1.00 -10.21
CA LEU A 16 14.57 -0.37 -8.89
C LEU A 16 13.29 0.38 -8.55
N ALA A 17 12.73 1.16 -9.49
CA ALA A 17 11.49 1.89 -9.27
C ALA A 17 10.29 0.96 -8.99
N ILE A 18 10.12 -0.09 -9.80
CA ILE A 18 9.00 -1.03 -9.66
C ILE A 18 9.12 -1.83 -8.35
N VAL A 19 10.31 -2.37 -8.05
CA VAL A 19 10.54 -3.16 -6.83
C VAL A 19 10.41 -2.30 -5.57
N SER A 20 10.97 -1.08 -5.57
CA SER A 20 10.83 -0.14 -4.45
C SER A 20 9.37 0.26 -4.24
N TYR A 21 8.62 0.50 -5.31
CA TYR A 21 7.18 0.79 -5.22
C TYR A 21 6.40 -0.39 -4.63
N TRP A 22 6.65 -1.61 -5.10
CA TRP A 22 6.00 -2.82 -4.57
C TRP A 22 6.37 -3.10 -3.12
N LEU A 23 7.64 -2.93 -2.73
CA LEU A 23 8.11 -3.10 -1.36
C LEU A 23 7.51 -2.05 -0.43
N PHE A 24 7.52 -0.78 -0.84
CA PHE A 24 6.89 0.31 -0.10
C PHE A 24 5.38 0.07 0.04
N PHE A 25 4.73 -0.42 -1.01
CA PHE A 25 3.30 -0.75 -0.97
C PHE A 25 3.01 -1.98 -0.11
N SER A 26 3.91 -2.96 -0.07
CA SER A 26 3.78 -4.13 0.79
C SER A 26 3.99 -3.76 2.27
N TRP A 27 4.84 -2.78 2.54
CA TRP A 27 5.05 -2.25 3.89
C TRP A 27 3.94 -1.31 4.33
N ALA A 28 3.50 -0.42 3.43
CA ALA A 28 2.34 0.42 3.64
C ALA A 28 1.10 -0.46 3.85
N GLY A 29 0.84 -1.40 2.93
CA GLY A 29 -0.30 -2.32 2.86
C GLY A 29 -0.36 -3.40 3.95
N GLY A 30 0.78 -3.88 4.43
CA GLY A 30 0.88 -5.04 5.33
C GLY A 30 1.40 -4.78 6.74
N GLY A 31 1.84 -3.54 7.06
CA GLY A 31 2.52 -3.25 8.34
C GLY A 31 1.94 -2.11 9.18
N GLY A 32 0.94 -1.35 8.70
CA GLY A 32 0.50 -0.14 9.42
C GLY A 32 -0.91 0.39 9.16
N TYR A 33 -1.69 -0.19 8.23
CA TYR A 33 -3.10 0.20 8.04
C TYR A 33 -4.07 -0.42 9.07
N GLU A 34 -3.59 -1.23 10.00
CA GLU A 34 -4.36 -1.81 11.12
C GLU A 34 -4.70 -0.81 12.25
N ARG A 35 -4.78 0.50 11.96
CA ARG A 35 -5.44 1.43 12.88
C ARG A 35 -6.22 2.56 12.25
N ARG A 36 -6.59 2.40 10.98
CA ARG A 36 -7.75 3.11 10.43
C ARG A 36 -8.45 2.13 9.52
N LEU A 37 -9.30 1.29 10.13
CA LEU A 37 -10.47 0.78 9.41
C LEU A 37 -10.99 1.93 8.56
N PRO A 38 -11.30 1.72 7.27
CA PRO A 38 -11.89 2.76 6.45
C PRO A 38 -13.06 3.31 7.26
N ALA A 39 -13.07 4.63 7.53
CA ALA A 39 -14.00 5.26 8.47
C ALA A 39 -15.49 4.92 8.19
N ARG A 40 -15.77 4.42 6.98
CA ARG A 40 -17.06 3.85 6.57
C ARG A 40 -17.49 2.60 7.35
N GLU A 41 -16.58 1.70 7.72
CA GLU A 41 -16.93 0.43 8.38
C GLU A 41 -17.03 0.54 9.91
N GLN A 42 -16.25 1.44 10.53
CA GLN A 42 -16.39 1.73 11.96
C GLN A 42 -17.70 2.45 12.30
N ALA A 43 -18.19 3.32 11.40
CA ALA A 43 -19.46 4.00 11.58
C ALA A 43 -20.65 3.02 11.50
N VAL A 44 -20.56 1.99 10.64
CA VAL A 44 -21.58 0.94 10.53
C VAL A 44 -21.53 0.01 11.73
N LEU A 45 -20.34 -0.42 12.17
CA LEU A 45 -20.20 -1.31 13.34
C LEU A 45 -20.57 -0.60 14.66
N GLY A 46 -20.26 0.69 14.78
CA GLY A 46 -20.67 1.54 15.91
C GLY A 46 -22.18 1.79 15.95
N LYS A 47 -22.83 1.95 14.77
CA LYS A 47 -24.30 2.04 14.68
C LYS A 47 -25.00 0.71 14.95
N LEU A 48 -24.41 -0.42 14.57
CA LEU A 48 -24.97 -1.75 14.85
C LEU A 48 -24.83 -2.15 16.33
N LYS A 49 -23.82 -1.62 17.03
CA LYS A 49 -23.61 -1.87 18.47
C LYS A 49 -24.49 -1.00 19.37
N ALA A 50 -25.09 0.07 18.85
CA ALA A 50 -26.02 0.93 19.58
C ALA A 50 -27.42 0.82 18.95
N PRO A 51 -28.15 -0.28 19.20
CA PRO A 51 -29.20 -0.18 20.23
C PRO A 51 -29.57 -1.54 20.84
N LEU A 52 -28.77 -2.08 21.75
CA LEU A 52 -29.20 -3.18 22.62
C LEU A 52 -28.62 -2.96 24.03
N LEU A 53 -29.08 -1.88 24.66
CA LEU A 53 -28.96 -1.67 26.09
C LEU A 53 -30.39 -1.73 26.68
N PRO A 54 -30.86 -2.87 27.20
CA PRO A 54 -31.69 -2.91 28.39
C PRO A 54 -30.85 -2.71 29.66
#